data_AF-A0A8C6RKM0-F1
#
_entry.id   AF-A0A8C6RKM0-F1
#
_cell.length_a   1.000
_cell.length_b   1.000
_cell.length_c   1.000
_cell.angle_alpha   90.00
_cell.angle_beta   90.00
_cell.angle_gamma   90.00
#
_symmetry.space_group_name_H-M   'P 1'
#
loop_
_entity.id
_entity.type
_entity.pdbx_description
1 polymer ?
#
loop_
_entity_poly.entity_id
_entity_poly.type
_entity_poly.pdbx_seq_one_letter_code
_entity_poly.pdbx_strand_id
1 'polypeptide(L)'
;ARDIWRGFKLNWMNLWDAETGKILWEGLEDLSVPGEEHEAHVPKKILKCKTVFSSGEQMEKFHLEQKVYFKGQCLEEWFFKFGFTFIASRNGL
;
A
#
# COMPACT_ATOMS: atom_id res chain seq x y z
N ALA A 1 -10.24 -16.87 5.09
CA ALA A 1 -10.46 -15.41 4.90
C ALA A 1 -10.41 -14.65 6.23
N ARG A 2 -11.29 -14.97 7.22
CA ARG A 2 -11.27 -14.30 8.53
C ARG A 2 -9.94 -14.42 9.30
N ASP A 3 -9.24 -15.54 9.18
CA ASP A 3 -7.97 -15.74 9.90
C ASP A 3 -6.81 -14.96 9.26
N ILE A 4 -6.79 -14.84 7.93
CA ILE A 4 -5.83 -14.01 7.19
C ILE A 4 -6.02 -12.54 7.57
N TRP A 5 -7.28 -12.07 7.65
CA TRP A 5 -7.57 -10.71 8.11
C TRP A 5 -6.96 -10.46 9.49
N ARG A 6 -7.14 -11.39 10.44
CA ARG A 6 -6.71 -11.21 11.85
C ARG A 6 -5.19 -11.11 12.01
N GLY A 7 -4.44 -11.71 11.10
CA GLY A 7 -2.98 -11.60 11.07
C GLY A 7 -2.46 -10.50 10.16
N PHE A 8 -3.26 -10.02 9.21
CA PHE A 8 -2.79 -9.02 8.26
C PHE A 8 -2.67 -7.66 8.92
N LYS A 9 -1.49 -7.08 8.81
CA LYS A 9 -1.18 -5.73 9.27
C LYS A 9 -0.29 -5.05 8.24
N LEU A 10 -0.72 -3.88 7.79
CA LEU A 10 0.16 -2.99 7.05
C LEU A 10 1.10 -2.30 8.04
N ASN A 11 2.40 -2.62 7.96
CA ASN A 11 3.37 -2.08 8.90
C ASN A 11 3.84 -0.67 8.53
N TRP A 12 4.05 -0.47 7.23
CA TRP A 12 4.45 0.82 6.67
C TRP A 12 4.14 0.81 5.17
N MET A 13 3.91 2.01 4.65
CA MET A 13 3.72 2.27 3.23
C MET A 13 4.57 3.48 2.83
N ASN A 14 5.16 3.43 1.65
CA ASN A 14 5.83 4.59 1.09
C ASN A 14 5.42 4.82 -0.36
N LEU A 15 5.59 6.06 -0.77
CA LEU A 15 5.31 6.52 -2.12
C LEU A 15 6.57 7.17 -2.62
N TRP A 16 7.10 6.69 -3.73
CA TRP A 16 8.29 7.25 -4.34
C TRP A 16 8.05 7.64 -5.79
N ASP A 17 8.80 8.64 -6.20
CA ASP A 17 8.92 9.01 -7.60
C ASP A 17 9.65 7.89 -8.35
N ALA A 18 9.01 7.27 -9.33
CA ALA A 18 9.56 6.12 -10.04
C ALA A 18 10.72 6.47 -10.99
N GLU A 19 10.83 7.74 -11.40
CA GLU A 19 11.91 8.21 -12.28
C GLU A 19 13.16 8.55 -11.46
N THR A 20 12.98 9.20 -10.31
CA THR A 20 14.10 9.68 -9.48
C THR A 20 14.44 8.77 -8.31
N GLY A 21 13.56 7.83 -7.95
CA GLY A 21 13.68 6.99 -6.75
C GLY A 21 13.48 7.76 -5.42
N LYS A 22 13.09 9.04 -5.47
CA LYS A 22 12.93 9.87 -4.28
C LYS A 22 11.64 9.52 -3.54
N ILE A 23 11.74 9.29 -2.23
CA ILE A 23 10.57 9.16 -1.34
C ILE A 23 9.81 10.49 -1.29
N LEU A 24 8.51 10.43 -1.53
CA LEU A 24 7.59 11.57 -1.53
C LEU A 24 6.69 11.58 -0.30
N TRP A 25 6.35 10.40 0.21
CA TRP A 25 5.54 10.22 1.40
C TRP A 25 5.86 8.85 2.03
N GLU A 26 5.74 8.79 3.36
CA GLU A 26 5.87 7.58 4.15
C GLU A 26 4.82 7.64 5.27
N GLY A 27 4.17 6.51 5.54
CA GLY A 27 3.22 6.34 6.63
C GLY A 27 3.50 5.04 7.36
N LEU A 28 3.31 5.08 8.68
CA LEU A 28 3.47 3.94 9.60
C LEU A 28 2.11 3.42 10.10
N GLU A 29 1.02 3.99 9.60
CA GLU A 29 -0.33 3.65 9.98
C GLU A 29 -0.80 2.40 9.24
N ASP A 30 -1.64 1.60 9.91
CA ASP A 30 -2.24 0.41 9.31
C ASP A 30 -3.49 0.80 8.49
N LEU A 31 -3.25 1.18 7.25
CA LEU A 31 -4.31 1.58 6.30
C LEU A 31 -5.16 0.39 5.80
N SER A 32 -4.96 -0.82 6.35
CA SER A 32 -5.73 -2.00 5.96
C SER A 32 -6.96 -2.26 6.83
N VAL A 33 -7.14 -1.49 7.91
CA VAL A 33 -8.28 -1.62 8.82
C VAL A 33 -9.57 -1.20 8.10
N PRO A 34 -10.56 -2.11 7.94
CA PRO A 34 -11.81 -1.81 7.25
C PRO A 34 -12.79 -1.09 8.18
N GLY A 35 -13.72 -0.32 7.58
CA GLY A 35 -14.77 0.39 8.31
C GLY A 35 -14.34 1.75 8.85
N GLU A 36 -13.09 2.14 8.63
CA GLU A 36 -12.54 3.44 8.99
C GLU A 36 -12.09 4.17 7.72
N GLU A 37 -12.29 5.49 7.69
CA GLU A 37 -11.72 6.36 6.66
C GLU A 37 -10.37 6.84 7.15
N HIS A 38 -9.31 6.46 6.44
CA HIS A 38 -7.94 6.84 6.76
C HIS A 38 -7.56 8.10 5.97
N GLU A 39 -6.90 9.05 6.63
CA GLU A 39 -6.44 10.29 6.01
C GLU A 39 -4.92 10.28 5.77
N ALA A 40 -4.47 10.69 4.59
CA ALA A 40 -3.06 10.82 4.27
C ALA A 40 -2.75 12.16 3.60
N HIS A 41 -1.85 12.94 4.21
CA HIS A 41 -1.39 14.21 3.64
C HIS A 41 -0.20 13.98 2.69
N VAL A 42 -0.50 13.91 1.40
CA VAL A 42 0.48 13.64 0.34
C VAL A 42 0.80 14.90 -0.48
N PRO A 43 2.05 15.06 -0.97
CA PRO A 43 2.40 16.19 -1.81
C PRO A 43 1.77 16.07 -3.21
N LYS A 44 1.30 17.17 -3.79
CA LYS A 44 0.59 17.21 -5.10
C LYS A 44 1.32 16.51 -6.25
N LYS A 45 2.66 16.45 -6.20
CA LYS A 45 3.52 15.77 -7.19
C LYS A 45 3.31 14.25 -7.27
N ILE A 46 2.58 13.67 -6.33
CA ILE A 46 2.37 12.22 -6.22
C ILE A 46 1.43 11.63 -7.28
N LEU A 47 0.66 12.47 -7.97
CA LEU A 47 -0.29 12.05 -9.02
C LEU A 47 0.37 11.34 -10.22
N LYS A 48 1.71 11.23 -10.25
CA LYS A 48 2.49 10.54 -11.28
C LYS A 48 3.24 9.31 -10.75
N CYS A 49 3.06 8.95 -9.48
CA CYS A 49 3.95 8.03 -8.78
C CYS A 49 3.41 6.61 -8.70
N LYS A 50 4.33 5.64 -8.55
CA LYS A 50 4.00 4.25 -8.27
C LYS A 50 4.06 4.00 -6.76
N THR A 51 3.12 3.22 -6.25
CA THR A 51 2.95 2.93 -4.83
C THR A 51 3.50 1.56 -4.48
N VAL A 52 4.20 1.44 -3.34
CA VAL A 52 4.67 0.15 -2.81
C VAL A 52 4.34 0.06 -1.32
N PHE A 53 3.85 -1.10 -0.89
CA PHE A 53 3.54 -1.38 0.51
C PHE A 53 4.25 -2.67 0.97
N SER A 54 4.35 -2.86 2.28
CA SER A 54 4.94 -4.06 2.87
C SER A 54 3.99 -4.74 3.87
N SER A 55 4.04 -6.08 3.93
CA SER A 55 3.26 -6.90 4.86
C SER A 55 4.18 -7.68 5.78
N GLY A 56 3.77 -7.87 7.04
CA GLY A 56 4.46 -8.74 7.99
C GLY A 56 4.18 -10.24 7.78
N GLU A 57 3.05 -10.58 7.15
CA GLU A 57 2.62 -11.96 6.93
C GLU A 57 2.86 -12.40 5.48
N GLN A 58 3.29 -13.66 5.32
CA GLN A 58 3.43 -14.30 4.02
C GLN A 58 2.03 -14.62 3.47
N MET A 59 1.75 -14.20 2.24
CA MET A 59 0.47 -14.48 1.58
C MET A 59 0.71 -15.06 0.19
N GLU A 60 0.02 -16.15 -0.13
CA GLU A 60 0.02 -16.73 -1.46
C GLU A 60 -1.04 -16.04 -2.35
N LYS A 61 -0.63 -15.64 -3.57
CA LYS A 61 -1.52 -15.00 -4.57
C LYS A 61 -2.23 -13.75 -4.05
N PHE A 62 -1.58 -13.00 -3.16
CA PHE A 62 -2.10 -11.72 -2.70
C PHE A 62 -2.29 -10.78 -3.89
N HIS A 63 -3.44 -10.14 -3.96
CA HIS A 63 -3.70 -9.10 -4.95
C HIS A 63 -4.39 -7.93 -4.26
N LEU A 64 -4.06 -6.74 -4.73
CA LEU A 64 -4.66 -5.49 -4.30
C LEU A 64 -5.35 -4.87 -5.50
N GLU A 65 -6.64 -4.58 -5.35
CA GLU A 65 -7.40 -3.77 -6.28
C GLU A 65 -7.63 -2.41 -5.62
N GLN A 66 -7.13 -1.35 -6.24
CA GLN A 66 -7.23 0.01 -5.72
C GLN A 66 -7.99 0.87 -6.71
N LYS A 67 -9.02 1.57 -6.22
CA LYS A 67 -9.81 2.50 -7.02
C LYS A 67 -9.61 3.91 -6.51
N VAL A 68 -9.31 4.83 -7.41
CA VAL A 68 -9.10 6.25 -7.11
C VAL A 68 -10.36 7.02 -7.49
N TYR A 69 -11.02 7.61 -6.49
CA TYR A 69 -12.23 8.40 -6.68
C TYR A 69 -11.97 9.89 -6.53
N PHE A 70 -12.58 10.69 -7.41
CA PHE A 70 -12.69 12.13 -7.25
C PHE A 70 -14.15 12.53 -7.35
N LYS A 71 -14.70 13.11 -6.28
CA LYS A 71 -16.12 13.52 -6.18
C LYS A 71 -17.10 12.40 -6.58
N GLY A 72 -16.83 11.17 -6.12
CA GLY A 72 -17.65 9.99 -6.40
C GLY A 72 -17.46 9.37 -7.79
N GLN A 73 -16.65 9.97 -8.66
CA GLN A 73 -16.30 9.39 -9.96
C GLN A 73 -14.99 8.62 -9.87
N CYS A 74 -14.98 7.37 -10.35
CA CYS A 74 -13.76 6.56 -10.43
C CYS A 74 -12.90 7.08 -11.58
N LEU A 75 -11.71 7.60 -11.26
CA LEU A 75 -10.76 8.10 -12.25
C LEU A 75 -9.81 7.02 -12.72
N GLU A 76 -9.33 6.18 -11.78
CA GLU A 76 -8.36 5.13 -12.07
C GLU A 76 -8.68 3.86 -11.28
N GLU A 77 -8.40 2.71 -11.89
CA GLU A 77 -8.42 1.40 -11.25
C GLU A 77 -7.05 0.74 -11.44
N TRP A 78 -6.43 0.33 -10.33
CA TRP A 78 -5.12 -0.31 -10.33
C TRP A 78 -5.24 -1.72 -9.80
N PHE A 79 -4.62 -2.66 -10.52
CA PHE A 79 -4.60 -4.07 -10.18
C PHE A 79 -3.16 -4.50 -9.93
N PHE A 80 -2.85 -4.81 -8.67
CA PHE A 80 -1.54 -5.27 -8.27
C PHE A 80 -1.64 -6.74 -7.90
N LYS A 81 -0.90 -7.60 -8.61
CA LYS A 81 -0.74 -9.00 -8.23
C LYS A 81 0.62 -9.16 -7.57
N PHE A 82 0.61 -9.51 -6.29
CA PHE A 82 1.80 -9.85 -5.55
C PHE A 82 2.02 -11.35 -5.70
N GLY A 83 3.17 -11.71 -6.26
CA GLY A 83 3.63 -13.09 -6.28
C GLY A 83 3.97 -13.58 -4.86
N PHE A 84 4.73 -14.68 -4.78
CA PHE A 84 5.29 -15.19 -3.52
C PHE A 84 6.01 -14.02 -2.80
N THR A 85 5.39 -13.49 -1.74
CA THR A 85 5.92 -12.34 -1.02
C THR A 85 6.98 -12.89 -0.07
N PHE A 86 8.24 -12.86 -0.48
CA PHE A 86 9.33 -13.09 0.47
C PHE A 86 9.22 -12.03 1.56
N ILE A 87 9.19 -12.47 2.82
CA ILE A 87 9.36 -11.59 3.97
C ILE A 87 10.72 -10.90 3.77
N ALA A 88 10.72 -9.64 3.38
CA ALA A 88 11.91 -8.82 3.51
C ALA A 88 12.08 -8.57 5.02
N SER A 89 12.76 -9.48 5.70
CA SER A 89 13.22 -9.24 7.06
C SER A 89 14.11 -8.00 7.01
N ARG A 90 13.61 -6.89 7.56
CA ARG A 90 14.45 -5.72 7.82
C ARG A 90 15.28 -6.01 9.07
N ASN A 91 16.21 -6.97 8.98
CA ASN A 91 17.30 -7.08 9.94
C ASN A 91 18.41 -6.15 9.45
N GLY A 92 18.39 -4.93 9.99
CA GLY A 92 19.43 -3.94 9.85
C GLY A 92 19.75 -3.35 11.22
N LEU A 93 20.19 -4.20 12.15
CA LEU A 93 21.18 -3.98 13.20
C LEU A 93 21.72 -5.35 13.64
#